data_AF-A0A953XA52-F1
#
_entry.id   AF-A0A953XA52-F1
#
_cell.length_a   1.000
_cell.length_b   1.000
_cell.length_c   1.000
_cell.angle_alpha   90.00
_cell.angle_beta   90.00
_cell.angle_gamma   90.00
#
_symmetry.space_group_name_H-M   'P 1'
#
loop_
_entity.id
_entity.type
_entity.pdbx_description
1 polymer ?
#
loop_
_entity_poly.entity_id
_entity_poly.type
_entity_poly.pdbx_seq_one_letter_code
_entity_poly.pdbx_strand_id
1 'polypeptide(L)'
;MSDWPINMLDAVVIVIIVLSAIVSVVRGFVREVLAIASWVGAALVTLYGLPYARPYLREVVDQPLIADAITGVVLFVVALMVFSLIS
;
A
#
# COMPACT_ATOMS: atom_id res chain seq x y z
N MET A 1 -13.05 39.92 -36.54
CA MET A 1 -12.06 39.55 -35.50
C MET A 1 -12.73 38.52 -34.62
N SER A 2 -12.17 37.31 -34.60
CA SER A 2 -12.54 36.10 -33.83
C SER A 2 -13.54 36.24 -32.67
N ASP A 3 -14.75 35.71 -32.85
CA ASP A 3 -15.60 35.24 -31.75
C ASP A 3 -14.93 34.00 -31.15
N TRP A 4 -14.12 34.19 -30.11
CA TRP A 4 -13.52 33.06 -29.40
C TRP A 4 -14.67 32.26 -28.75
N PRO A 5 -14.91 31.00 -29.11
CA PRO A 5 -16.13 30.27 -28.73
C PRO A 5 -16.13 29.79 -27.27
N ILE A 6 -15.40 30.48 -26.38
CA ILE A 6 -15.26 30.12 -24.97
C ILE A 6 -15.95 31.20 -24.14
N ASN A 7 -17.05 30.83 -23.50
CA ASN A 7 -17.78 31.69 -22.58
C ASN A 7 -17.10 31.66 -21.19
N MET A 8 -17.43 32.61 -20.32
CA MET A 8 -16.96 32.63 -18.92
C MET A 8 -17.30 31.33 -18.19
N LEU A 9 -18.43 30.70 -18.53
CA LEU A 9 -18.82 29.39 -18.01
C LEU A 9 -17.79 28.31 -18.36
N ASP A 10 -17.35 28.26 -19.62
CA ASP A 10 -16.38 27.28 -20.10
C ASP A 10 -15.03 27.46 -19.39
N ALA A 11 -14.59 28.71 -19.18
CA ALA A 11 -13.38 29.02 -18.44
C ALA A 11 -13.44 28.52 -16.98
N VAL A 12 -14.56 28.72 -16.29
CA VAL A 12 -14.77 28.23 -14.91
C VAL A 12 -14.75 26.70 -14.87
N VAL A 13 -15.42 26.05 -15.82
CA VAL A 13 -15.43 24.58 -15.92
C VAL A 13 -14.02 24.04 -16.13
N ILE A 14 -13.23 24.64 -17.02
CA ILE A 14 -11.84 24.24 -17.26
C ILE A 14 -11.01 24.33 -15.97
N VAL A 15 -11.16 25.40 -15.19
CA VAL A 15 -10.45 25.54 -13.91
C VAL A 15 -10.82 24.42 -12.93
N ILE A 16 -12.11 24.11 -12.79
CA ILE A 16 -12.59 23.02 -11.92
C ILE A 16 -12.02 21.67 -12.37
N ILE A 17 -12.01 21.41 -13.68
CA ILE A 17 -11.46 20.17 -14.25
C ILE A 17 -9.97 20.06 -13.95
N VAL A 18 -9.19 21.12 -14.17
CA VAL A 18 -7.75 21.11 -13.92
C VAL A 18 -7.45 20.86 -12.43
N LEU A 19 -8.14 21.55 -11.53
CA LEU A 19 -7.98 21.32 -10.09
C LEU A 19 -8.37 19.89 -9.70
N SER A 20 -9.46 19.36 -10.25
CA SER A 20 -9.90 17.98 -10.01
C SER A 20 -8.89 16.96 -10.55
N ALA A 21 -8.29 17.22 -11.71
CA ALA A 21 -7.27 16.37 -12.29
C ALA A 21 -6.03 16.30 -11.38
N ILE A 22 -5.57 17.43 -10.86
CA ILE A 22 -4.44 17.48 -9.92
C ILE A 22 -4.75 16.67 -8.66
N VAL A 23 -5.91 16.89 -8.04
CA VAL A 23 -6.32 16.15 -6.85
C VAL A 23 -6.44 14.66 -7.12
N SER A 24 -6.96 14.27 -8.29
CA SER A 24 -7.06 12.88 -8.72
C SER A 24 -5.68 12.20 -8.83
N VAL A 25 -4.72 12.87 -9.45
CA VAL A 25 -3.35 12.37 -9.58
C VAL A 25 -2.69 12.19 -8.21
N VAL A 26 -2.81 13.17 -7.32
CA VAL A 26 -2.26 13.08 -5.96
C VAL A 26 -2.88 11.92 -5.19
N ARG A 27 -4.20 11.72 -5.29
CA ARG A 27 -4.87 10.58 -4.64
C ARG A 27 -4.37 9.23 -5.16
N GLY A 28 -4.18 9.10 -6.48
CA GLY A 28 -3.60 7.90 -7.08
C GLY A 28 -2.17 7.65 -6.60
N PHE A 29 -1.35 8.69 -6.57
CA PHE A 29 0.02 8.62 -6.07
C PHE A 29 0.09 8.21 -4.59
N VAL A 30 -0.74 8.81 -3.73
CA VAL A 30 -0.79 8.47 -2.30
C VAL A 30 -1.15 7.00 -2.11
N ARG A 31 -2.16 6.50 -2.83
CA ARG A 31 -2.55 5.08 -2.78
C ARG A 31 -1.39 4.15 -3.17
N GLU A 32 -0.64 4.50 -4.22
CA GLU A 32 0.50 3.70 -4.66
C GLU A 32 1.64 3.69 -3.63
N VAL A 33 1.96 4.86 -3.06
CA VAL A 33 2.99 4.97 -2.02
C VAL A 33 2.58 4.20 -0.76
N LEU A 34 1.30 4.27 -0.35
CA LEU A 34 0.80 3.51 0.79
C LEU A 34 0.85 2.00 0.53
N ALA A 35 0.53 1.54 -0.69
CA ALA A 35 0.63 0.13 -1.05
C ALA A 35 2.08 -0.37 -0.95
N ILE A 36 3.05 0.40 -1.45
CA ILE A 36 4.48 0.07 -1.32
C ILE A 36 4.90 0.08 0.15
N ALA A 37 4.45 1.07 0.93
CA ALA A 37 4.74 1.16 2.35
C ALA A 37 4.17 -0.03 3.14
N SER A 38 2.99 -0.56 2.77
CA SER A 38 2.41 -1.77 3.36
C SER A 38 3.28 -3.00 3.14
N TRP A 39 3.81 -3.18 1.93
CA TRP A 39 4.76 -4.27 1.62
C TRP A 39 6.05 -4.15 2.42
N VAL A 40 6.63 -2.95 2.47
CA VAL A 40 7.85 -2.68 3.26
C VAL A 40 7.59 -2.91 4.75
N GLY A 41 6.48 -2.37 5.27
CA GLY A 41 6.06 -2.55 6.65
C GLY A 41 5.90 -4.02 7.01
N ALA A 42 5.24 -4.81 6.16
CA ALA A 42 5.06 -6.24 6.39
C ALA A 42 6.40 -7.00 6.42
N ALA A 43 7.34 -6.63 5.55
CA ALA A 43 8.67 -7.19 5.55
C ALA A 43 9.42 -6.86 6.86
N LEU A 44 9.32 -5.62 7.35
CA LEU A 44 9.92 -5.21 8.62
C LEU A 44 9.30 -5.96 9.80
N VAL A 45 7.97 -6.05 9.87
CA VAL A 45 7.25 -6.82 10.90
C VAL A 45 7.70 -8.28 10.89
N THR A 46 7.87 -8.86 9.70
CA THR A 46 8.36 -10.23 9.57
C THR A 46 9.78 -10.34 10.10
N LEU A 47 10.72 -9.51 9.64
CA LEU A 47 12.13 -9.54 10.04
C LEU A 47 12.30 -9.43 11.57
N TYR A 48 11.59 -8.50 12.20
CA TYR A 48 11.69 -8.28 13.64
C TYR A 48 10.81 -9.23 14.47
N GLY A 49 9.68 -9.69 13.92
CA GLY A 49 8.76 -10.61 14.59
C GLY A 49 9.21 -12.07 14.55
N LEU A 50 10.02 -12.44 13.56
CA LEU A 50 10.45 -13.82 13.33
C LEU A 50 11.11 -14.47 14.57
N PRO A 51 12.09 -13.85 15.27
CA PRO A 51 12.72 -14.46 16.43
C PRO A 51 11.74 -14.77 17.57
N TYR A 52 10.69 -13.96 17.71
CA TYR A 52 9.65 -14.15 18.71
C TYR A 52 8.65 -15.22 18.32
N ALA A 53 8.33 -15.36 17.03
CA ALA A 53 7.35 -16.32 16.53
C ALA A 53 7.92 -17.72 16.25
N ARG A 54 9.23 -17.81 15.92
CA ARG A 54 9.92 -19.07 15.59
C ARG A 54 9.78 -20.18 16.65
N PRO A 55 9.89 -19.91 17.97
CA PRO A 55 9.79 -20.96 18.99
C PRO A 55 8.47 -21.72 18.93
N TYR A 56 7.35 -21.02 18.70
CA TYR A 56 6.02 -21.63 18.67
C TYR A 56 5.84 -22.62 17.51
N LEU A 57 6.39 -22.33 16.32
CA LEU A 57 6.26 -23.24 15.18
C LEU A 57 7.24 -24.42 15.24
N ARG A 58 8.38 -24.25 15.92
CA ARG A 58 9.37 -25.33 16.10
C ARG A 58 8.89 -26.43 17.05
N GLU A 59 7.87 -26.17 17.86
CA GLU A 59 7.20 -27.21 18.66
C GLU A 59 6.29 -28.12 17.81
N VAL A 60 5.87 -27.65 16.62
CA VAL A 60 4.92 -28.36 15.74
C VAL A 60 5.63 -28.97 14.53
N VAL A 61 6.73 -28.34 14.07
CA VAL A 61 7.47 -28.74 12.87
C VAL A 61 8.90 -29.10 13.22
N ASP A 62 9.25 -30.38 13.06
CA ASP A 62 10.56 -30.92 13.41
C ASP A 62 11.71 -30.31 12.59
N GLN A 63 11.46 -29.99 11.32
CA GLN A 63 12.49 -29.46 10.43
C GLN A 63 12.65 -27.95 10.60
N PRO A 64 13.77 -27.45 11.15
CA PRO A 64 13.88 -26.04 11.56
C PRO A 64 13.77 -25.05 10.41
N LEU A 65 14.31 -25.42 9.24
CA LEU A 65 14.26 -24.59 8.04
C LEU A 65 12.83 -24.42 7.52
N ILE A 66 12.02 -25.48 7.60
CA ILE A 66 10.61 -25.45 7.19
C ILE A 66 9.80 -24.64 8.22
N ALA A 67 10.03 -24.87 9.52
CA ALA A 67 9.37 -24.11 10.59
C ALA A 67 9.62 -22.60 10.46
N ASP A 68 10.87 -22.20 10.22
CA ASP A 68 11.27 -20.80 10.07
C ASP A 68 10.67 -20.17 8.80
N ALA A 69 10.62 -20.92 7.68
CA ALA A 69 10.00 -20.46 6.44
C ALA A 69 8.49 -20.24 6.60
N ILE A 70 7.78 -21.19 7.20
CA ILE A 70 6.34 -21.06 7.46
C ILE A 70 6.08 -19.87 8.39
N THR A 71 6.87 -19.73 9.46
CA THR A 71 6.74 -18.61 10.41
C THR A 71 6.86 -17.27 9.67
N GLY A 72 7.87 -17.15 8.80
CA GLY A 72 8.09 -15.94 8.02
C GLY A 72 6.95 -15.62 7.07
N VAL A 73 6.46 -16.63 6.33
CA VAL A 73 5.32 -16.47 5.41
C VAL A 73 4.06 -16.06 6.16
N VAL A 74 3.75 -16.71 7.29
CA VAL A 74 2.56 -16.39 8.08
C VAL A 74 2.64 -14.97 8.62
N LEU A 75 3.77 -14.57 9.22
CA LEU A 75 3.96 -13.20 9.73
C LEU A 75 3.82 -12.18 8.60
N PHE A 76 4.44 -12.44 7.45
CA PHE A 76 4.41 -11.53 6.32
C PHE A 76 3.00 -11.33 5.79
N VAL A 77 2.27 -12.43 5.55
CA VAL A 77 0.90 -12.37 5.00
C VAL A 77 -0.05 -11.71 5.98
N VAL A 78 0.04 -12.02 7.27
CA VAL A 78 -0.81 -11.40 8.30
C VAL A 78 -0.52 -9.91 8.41
N ALA A 79 0.76 -9.52 8.48
CA ALA A 79 1.14 -8.11 8.56
C ALA A 79 0.74 -7.34 7.29
N LEU A 80 0.96 -7.93 6.11
CA LEU A 80 0.56 -7.35 4.84
C LEU A 80 -0.95 -7.19 4.75
N MET A 81 -1.72 -8.16 5.22
CA MET A 81 -3.17 -8.07 5.27
C MET A 81 -3.61 -6.89 6.14
N VAL A 82 -3.03 -6.74 7.34
CA VAL A 82 -3.35 -5.62 8.23
C VAL A 82 -3.00 -4.26 7.61
N PHE A 83 -1.80 -4.11 7.03
CA PHE A 83 -1.40 -2.84 6.41
C PHE A 83 -2.19 -2.54 5.14
N SER A 84 -2.50 -3.57 4.34
CA SER A 84 -3.28 -3.42 3.11
C SER A 84 -4.72 -2.99 3.35
N LEU A 85 -5.27 -3.18 4.55
CA LEU A 85 -6.60 -2.66 4.90
C LEU A 85 -6.63 -1.13 5.05
N ILE A 86 -5.46 -0.52 5.31
CA ILE A 86 -5.32 0.92 5.58
C ILE A 86 -4.84 1.67 4.33
N SER A 87 -4.11 1.01 3.41
CA SER A 87 -3.60 1.59 2.16
C SER A 87 -4.63 1.65 1.02
#